data_AF-A0A351ITI8-F1
#
_entry.id   AF-A0A351ITI8-F1
#
_cell.length_a   1.000
_cell.length_b   1.000
_cell.length_c   1.000
_cell.angle_alpha   90.00
_cell.angle_beta   90.00
_cell.angle_gamma   90.00
#
_symmetry.space_group_name_H-M   'P 1'
#
loop_
_entity.id
_entity.type
_entity.pdbx_description
1 polymer ?
#
loop_
_entity_poly.entity_id
_entity_poly.type
_entity_poly.pdbx_seq_one_letter_code
_entity_poly.pdbx_strand_id
1 'polypeptide(L)'
;TEAGPPPAGLIKSSAGIGALLAQGIGDTIRYPLTADPVEEARAGRALLEAMGLRERKNVDLIACPSCGRAEIDVVAVAADAMAAFADREIPLQVAIMGCVVNGPGEARDADLGIAAGYRRGHLFVKGRNAAVVAEDEMVDALVEWAELIHSEGAEAALARVDTEKAAREAERDRQRLLAEQGDDVNDTGTRIDLIRRHGA
;
A
#
# COMPACT_ATOMS: atom_id res chain seq x y z
N THR A 1 -14.52 24.53 10.76
CA THR A 1 -15.33 25.12 9.67
C THR A 1 -14.41 25.81 8.68
N GLU A 2 -14.88 26.21 7.49
CA GLU A 2 -14.12 27.05 6.54
C GLU A 2 -12.74 26.52 6.10
N ALA A 3 -12.64 25.21 5.84
CA ALA A 3 -11.36 24.62 5.44
C ALA A 3 -10.90 25.09 4.04
N GLY A 4 -11.85 25.48 3.17
CA GLY A 4 -11.60 25.90 1.80
C GLY A 4 -11.69 24.76 0.79
N PRO A 5 -11.32 24.99 -0.47
CA PRO A 5 -11.37 23.97 -1.52
C PRO A 5 -10.24 22.94 -1.36
N PRO A 6 -10.39 21.72 -1.93
CA PRO A 6 -9.29 20.77 -2.07
C PRO A 6 -8.11 21.36 -2.88
N PRO A 7 -6.86 20.91 -2.65
CA PRO A 7 -6.45 19.94 -1.63
C PRO A 7 -6.24 20.57 -0.23
N ALA A 8 -6.12 21.90 -0.13
CA ALA A 8 -5.82 22.57 1.13
C ALA A 8 -6.90 22.34 2.20
N GLY A 9 -8.17 22.32 1.80
CA GLY A 9 -9.29 22.01 2.70
C GLY A 9 -9.22 20.61 3.30
N LEU A 10 -8.76 19.62 2.52
CA LEU A 10 -8.58 18.24 3.01
C LEU A 10 -7.52 18.20 4.12
N ILE A 11 -6.38 18.84 3.88
CA ILE A 11 -5.28 18.86 4.86
C ILE A 11 -5.72 19.54 6.16
N LYS A 12 -6.36 20.71 6.08
CA LYS A 12 -6.82 21.46 7.26
C LYS A 12 -7.89 20.72 8.05
N SER A 13 -8.89 20.17 7.38
CA SER A 13 -9.98 19.42 8.01
C SER A 13 -9.45 18.14 8.67
N SER A 14 -8.62 17.37 7.98
CA SER A 14 -8.01 16.15 8.54
C SER A 14 -7.12 16.45 9.75
N ALA A 15 -6.29 17.51 9.69
CA ALA A 15 -5.43 17.88 10.81
C ALA A 15 -6.22 18.30 12.05
N GLY A 16 -7.28 19.09 11.88
CA GLY A 16 -8.11 19.55 13.00
C GLY A 16 -9.00 18.46 13.59
N ILE A 17 -9.75 17.76 12.74
CA ILE A 17 -10.69 16.71 13.16
C ILE A 17 -9.91 15.50 13.70
N GLY A 18 -8.87 15.06 12.99
CA GLY A 18 -8.05 13.91 13.38
C GLY A 18 -7.40 14.08 14.75
N ALA A 19 -6.94 15.28 15.10
CA ALA A 19 -6.33 15.55 16.41
C ALA A 19 -7.32 15.38 17.57
N LEU A 20 -8.60 15.71 17.38
CA LEU A 20 -9.64 15.52 18.40
C LEU A 20 -10.08 14.05 18.47
N LEU A 21 -10.29 13.42 17.30
CA LEU A 21 -10.68 12.02 17.22
C LEU A 21 -9.62 11.08 17.83
N ALA A 22 -8.33 11.39 17.66
CA ALA A 22 -7.23 10.63 18.27
C ALA A 22 -7.24 10.70 19.81
N GLN A 23 -7.88 11.73 20.39
CA GLN A 23 -8.08 11.86 21.84
C GLN A 23 -9.41 11.24 22.31
N GLY A 24 -10.16 10.59 21.41
CA GLY A 24 -11.49 10.04 21.70
C GLY A 24 -12.58 11.11 21.80
N ILE A 25 -12.37 12.29 21.22
CA ILE A 25 -13.33 13.40 21.28
C ILE A 25 -14.08 13.50 19.94
N GLY A 26 -15.39 13.28 19.98
CA GLY A 26 -16.31 13.51 18.86
C GLY A 26 -17.21 12.31 18.56
N ASP A 27 -18.52 12.47 18.78
CA ASP A 27 -19.52 11.42 18.51
C ASP A 27 -20.04 11.46 17.06
N THR A 28 -19.90 12.61 16.40
CA THR A 28 -20.25 12.81 15.00
C THR A 28 -19.33 13.87 14.40
N ILE A 29 -19.00 13.74 13.11
CA ILE A 29 -18.21 14.73 12.39
C ILE A 29 -18.98 15.26 11.20
N ARG A 30 -18.71 16.53 10.88
CA ARG A 30 -18.94 17.08 9.55
C ARG A 30 -17.58 17.48 9.01
N TYR A 31 -17.27 17.09 7.78
CA TYR A 31 -15.98 17.36 7.15
C TYR A 31 -16.12 18.56 6.20
N PRO A 32 -15.83 19.80 6.64
CA PRO A 32 -16.12 20.98 5.84
C PRO A 32 -15.16 21.10 4.66
N LEU A 33 -15.69 21.25 3.45
CA LEU A 33 -14.94 21.56 2.22
C LEU A 33 -15.73 22.54 1.36
N THR A 34 -15.01 23.39 0.62
CA THR A 34 -15.63 24.13 -0.49
C THR A 34 -15.71 23.21 -1.71
N ALA A 35 -16.59 22.20 -1.64
CA ALA A 35 -16.80 21.16 -2.66
C ALA A 35 -18.26 20.68 -2.62
N ASP A 36 -18.61 19.72 -3.49
CA ASP A 36 -19.91 19.04 -3.45
C ASP A 36 -20.11 18.35 -2.08
N PRO A 37 -21.32 18.40 -1.47
CA PRO A 37 -21.58 17.74 -0.18
C PRO A 37 -21.29 16.23 -0.17
N VAL A 38 -21.38 15.55 -1.31
CA VAL A 38 -20.99 14.15 -1.45
C VAL A 38 -19.49 13.98 -1.24
N GLU A 39 -18.67 14.93 -1.71
CA GLU A 39 -17.22 14.93 -1.49
C GLU A 39 -16.86 15.21 -0.02
N GLU A 40 -17.59 16.09 0.67
CA GLU A 40 -17.47 16.25 2.13
C GLU A 40 -17.70 14.92 2.85
N ALA A 41 -18.79 14.23 2.50
CA ALA A 41 -19.16 12.95 3.11
C ALA A 41 -18.13 11.84 2.82
N ARG A 42 -17.62 11.77 1.58
CA ARG A 42 -16.57 10.83 1.17
C ARG A 42 -15.28 11.07 1.94
N ALA A 43 -14.84 12.32 2.06
CA ALA A 43 -13.63 12.68 2.80
C ALA A 43 -13.74 12.38 4.30
N GLY A 44 -14.89 12.72 4.92
CA GLY A 44 -15.16 12.40 6.32
C GLY A 44 -15.17 10.90 6.58
N ARG A 45 -15.78 10.12 5.68
CA ARG A 45 -15.77 8.66 5.75
C ARG A 45 -14.35 8.08 5.64
N ALA A 46 -13.58 8.55 4.66
CA ALA A 46 -12.19 8.11 4.46
C ALA A 46 -11.31 8.42 5.69
N LEU A 47 -11.49 9.58 6.34
CA LEU A 47 -10.79 9.90 7.58
C LEU A 47 -11.10 8.90 8.70
N LEU A 48 -12.39 8.60 8.93
CA LEU A 48 -12.80 7.65 9.97
C LEU A 48 -12.28 6.24 9.71
N GLU A 49 -12.31 5.80 8.45
CA GLU A 49 -11.76 4.50 8.03
C GLU A 49 -10.24 4.45 8.22
N ALA A 50 -9.51 5.49 7.85
CA ALA A 50 -8.06 5.60 8.05
C ALA A 50 -7.66 5.62 9.53
N MET A 51 -8.51 6.16 10.40
CA MET A 51 -8.29 6.19 11.85
C MET A 51 -8.79 4.91 12.56
N GLY A 52 -9.36 3.94 11.84
CA GLY A 52 -9.92 2.72 12.43
C GLY A 52 -11.17 2.95 13.28
N LEU A 53 -11.81 4.12 13.17
CA LEU A 53 -13.03 4.49 13.90
C LEU A 53 -14.30 4.06 13.15
N ARG A 54 -14.14 3.56 11.93
CA ARG A 54 -15.21 3.03 11.09
C ARG A 54 -14.71 1.83 10.31
N GLU A 55 -15.53 0.79 10.25
CA GLU A 55 -15.26 -0.36 9.38
C GLU A 55 -15.22 0.05 7.91
N ARG A 56 -14.20 -0.45 7.22
CA ARG A 56 -14.03 -0.25 5.79
C ARG A 56 -14.99 -1.17 5.06
N LYS A 57 -15.47 -0.74 3.90
CA LYS A 57 -16.25 -1.59 2.98
C LYS A 57 -15.53 -1.87 1.67
N ASN A 58 -14.62 -0.99 1.28
CA ASN A 58 -13.89 -1.06 0.03
C ASN A 58 -12.42 -1.33 0.32
N VAL A 59 -11.66 -1.60 -0.75
CA VAL A 59 -10.23 -1.84 -0.65
C VAL A 59 -9.51 -0.59 -0.18
N ASP A 60 -8.62 -0.77 0.80
CA ASP A 60 -7.64 0.23 1.21
C ASP A 60 -6.32 -0.06 0.50
N LEU A 61 -6.07 0.64 -0.60
CA LEU A 61 -4.85 0.44 -1.37
C LEU A 61 -3.70 1.26 -0.78
N ILE A 62 -2.63 0.58 -0.37
CA ILE A 62 -1.37 1.19 0.02
C ILE A 62 -0.29 0.86 -1.00
N ALA A 63 0.58 1.81 -1.28
CA ALA A 63 1.73 1.59 -2.15
C ALA A 63 2.97 2.23 -1.56
N CYS A 64 4.15 1.64 -1.81
CA CYS A 64 5.38 2.31 -1.42
C CYS A 64 5.55 3.60 -2.25
N PRO A 65 6.23 4.63 -1.72
CA PRO A 65 6.49 5.87 -2.46
C PRO A 65 7.47 5.70 -3.64
N SER A 66 7.88 4.47 -3.94
CA SER A 66 9.04 4.11 -4.76
C SER A 66 10.38 4.51 -4.12
N CYS A 67 11.47 3.96 -4.64
CA CYS A 67 12.85 4.27 -4.26
C CYS A 67 13.84 3.77 -5.33
N GLY A 68 15.14 3.95 -5.13
CA GLY A 68 16.17 3.44 -6.06
C GLY A 68 16.17 1.92 -6.27
N ARG A 69 15.44 1.15 -5.46
CA ARG A 69 15.28 -0.31 -5.64
C ARG A 69 14.09 -0.71 -6.50
N ALA A 70 13.21 0.23 -6.84
CA ALA A 70 11.98 -0.10 -7.54
C ALA A 70 12.26 -0.74 -8.91
N GLU A 71 11.66 -1.90 -9.16
CA GLU A 71 11.80 -2.65 -10.40
C GLU A 71 10.62 -2.43 -11.36
N ILE A 72 9.57 -1.73 -10.90
CA ILE A 72 8.37 -1.42 -11.66
C ILE A 72 7.99 0.06 -11.50
N ASP A 73 7.15 0.54 -12.40
CA ASP A 73 6.43 1.80 -12.20
C ASP A 73 5.31 1.60 -11.16
N VAL A 74 5.66 1.78 -9.89
CA VAL A 74 4.73 1.63 -8.75
C VAL A 74 3.51 2.55 -8.92
N VAL A 75 3.69 3.74 -9.49
CA VAL A 75 2.60 4.72 -9.66
C VAL A 75 1.60 4.21 -10.68
N ALA A 76 2.08 3.70 -11.82
CA ALA A 76 1.23 3.11 -12.84
C ALA A 76 0.47 1.88 -12.31
N VAL A 77 1.18 0.94 -11.69
CA VAL A 77 0.56 -0.28 -11.14
C VAL A 77 -0.46 0.04 -10.04
N ALA A 78 -0.17 1.03 -9.18
CA ALA A 78 -1.12 1.47 -8.17
C ALA A 78 -2.36 2.15 -8.78
N ALA A 79 -2.20 2.95 -9.84
CA ALA A 79 -3.33 3.55 -10.55
C ALA A 79 -4.22 2.48 -11.21
N ASP A 80 -3.60 1.50 -11.86
CA ASP A 80 -4.31 0.37 -12.48
C ASP A 80 -5.06 -0.46 -11.44
N ALA A 81 -4.44 -0.74 -10.29
CA ALA A 81 -5.09 -1.43 -9.19
C ALA A 81 -6.25 -0.60 -8.59
N MET A 82 -6.09 0.71 -8.38
CA MET A 82 -7.18 1.58 -7.94
C MET A 82 -8.39 1.49 -8.88
N ALA A 83 -8.14 1.51 -10.19
CA ALA A 83 -9.21 1.36 -11.19
C ALA A 83 -9.86 -0.03 -11.13
N ALA A 84 -9.06 -1.10 -10.99
CA ALA A 84 -9.56 -2.47 -10.90
C ALA A 84 -10.40 -2.74 -9.63
N PHE A 85 -10.13 -2.01 -8.54
CA PHE A 85 -10.83 -2.12 -7.27
C PHE A 85 -11.97 -1.10 -7.06
N ALA A 86 -12.17 -0.14 -7.97
CA ALA A 86 -13.03 1.03 -7.75
C ALA A 86 -14.47 0.70 -7.29
N ASP A 87 -15.07 -0.33 -7.87
CA ASP A 87 -16.47 -0.72 -7.61
C ASP A 87 -16.60 -1.96 -6.70
N ARG A 88 -15.51 -2.40 -6.06
CA ARG A 88 -15.47 -3.64 -5.28
C ARG A 88 -15.65 -3.36 -3.79
N GLU A 89 -16.69 -3.94 -3.20
CA GLU A 89 -16.95 -3.91 -1.75
C GLU A 89 -16.15 -5.01 -1.03
N ILE A 90 -14.82 -4.92 -1.11
CA ILE A 90 -13.90 -5.86 -0.45
C ILE A 90 -13.17 -5.12 0.68
N PRO A 91 -13.44 -5.40 1.96
CA PRO A 91 -12.87 -4.68 3.09
C PRO A 91 -11.47 -5.20 3.45
N LEU A 92 -10.55 -5.19 2.49
CA LEU A 92 -9.16 -5.64 2.66
C LEU A 92 -8.20 -4.46 2.43
N GLN A 93 -7.11 -4.44 3.19
CA GLN A 93 -5.96 -3.61 2.88
C GLN A 93 -5.04 -4.35 1.90
N VAL A 94 -4.80 -3.72 0.74
CA VAL A 94 -4.02 -4.28 -0.36
C VAL A 94 -2.76 -3.45 -0.57
N ALA A 95 -1.61 -4.10 -0.60
CA ALA A 95 -0.30 -3.44 -0.70
C ALA A 95 0.39 -3.68 -2.05
N ILE A 96 0.91 -2.61 -2.66
CA ILE A 96 1.73 -2.68 -3.89
C ILE A 96 3.12 -2.13 -3.61
N MET A 97 4.12 -2.99 -3.79
CA MET A 97 5.50 -2.68 -3.43
C MET A 97 6.41 -2.79 -4.64
N GLY A 98 7.23 -1.76 -4.86
CA GLY A 98 8.13 -1.68 -6.01
C GLY A 98 9.34 -2.61 -5.97
N CYS A 99 9.65 -3.25 -4.84
CA CYS A 99 10.76 -4.20 -4.74
C CYS A 99 10.48 -5.30 -3.71
N VAL A 100 11.05 -6.48 -3.93
CA VAL A 100 10.95 -7.65 -3.04
C VAL A 100 11.87 -7.55 -1.82
N VAL A 101 12.76 -6.55 -1.77
CA VAL A 101 13.73 -6.37 -0.68
C VAL A 101 13.08 -5.74 0.55
N ASN A 102 12.52 -4.53 0.41
CA ASN A 102 11.87 -3.82 1.51
C ASN A 102 10.35 -3.98 1.48
N GLY A 103 9.78 -4.21 0.30
CA GLY A 103 8.33 -4.26 0.09
C GLY A 103 7.59 -5.18 1.05
N PRO A 104 7.98 -6.47 1.18
CA PRO A 104 7.31 -7.37 2.11
C PRO A 104 7.32 -6.90 3.57
N GLY A 105 8.36 -6.17 3.99
CA GLY A 105 8.46 -5.59 5.33
C GLY A 105 7.56 -4.36 5.51
N GLU A 106 7.53 -3.46 4.53
CA GLU A 106 6.67 -2.26 4.50
C GLU A 106 5.18 -2.63 4.44
N ALA A 107 4.85 -3.78 3.85
CA ALA A 107 3.49 -4.27 3.65
C ALA A 107 3.03 -5.32 4.68
N ARG A 108 3.77 -5.51 5.77
CA ARG A 108 3.53 -6.63 6.71
C ARG A 108 2.13 -6.64 7.32
N ASP A 109 1.56 -5.46 7.56
CA ASP A 109 0.26 -5.30 8.21
C ASP A 109 -0.92 -5.42 7.22
N ALA A 110 -0.65 -5.44 5.92
CA ALA A 110 -1.67 -5.59 4.89
C ALA A 110 -2.25 -7.02 4.87
N ASP A 111 -3.52 -7.12 4.46
CA ASP A 111 -4.19 -8.41 4.30
C ASP A 111 -3.61 -9.18 3.10
N LEU A 112 -3.40 -8.47 2.01
CA LEU A 112 -2.90 -8.94 0.73
C LEU A 112 -1.86 -7.94 0.23
N GLY A 113 -0.81 -8.41 -0.43
CA GLY A 113 0.08 -7.53 -1.13
C GLY A 113 0.89 -8.22 -2.21
N ILE A 114 1.57 -7.40 -3.01
CA ILE A 114 2.45 -7.87 -4.06
C ILE A 114 3.72 -7.01 -4.09
N ALA A 115 4.87 -7.67 -4.20
CA ALA A 115 6.16 -7.01 -4.31
C ALA A 115 6.83 -7.38 -5.64
N ALA A 116 7.30 -6.39 -6.39
CA ALA A 116 8.02 -6.65 -7.63
C ALA A 116 9.41 -7.22 -7.38
N GLY A 117 9.79 -8.21 -8.16
CA GLY A 117 11.06 -8.92 -8.09
C GLY A 117 11.42 -9.47 -9.47
N TYR A 118 12.50 -9.00 -10.09
CA TYR A 118 13.05 -9.58 -11.31
C TYR A 118 12.03 -9.86 -12.43
N ARG A 119 11.23 -8.85 -12.82
CA ARG A 119 10.11 -8.94 -13.78
C ARG A 119 8.96 -9.86 -13.38
N ARG A 120 8.79 -10.06 -12.08
CA ARG A 120 7.74 -10.89 -11.48
C ARG A 120 7.08 -10.16 -10.32
N GLY A 121 5.85 -10.52 -10.02
CA GLY A 121 5.14 -10.11 -8.81
C GLY A 121 5.16 -11.23 -7.78
N HIS A 122 5.67 -10.96 -6.58
CA HIS A 122 5.62 -11.88 -5.44
C HIS A 122 4.42 -11.52 -4.57
N LEU A 123 3.34 -12.29 -4.72
CA LEU A 123 2.09 -12.09 -3.98
C LEU A 123 2.19 -12.75 -2.61
N PHE A 124 1.76 -12.03 -1.58
CA PHE A 124 1.73 -12.49 -0.20
C PHE A 124 0.40 -12.16 0.47
N VAL A 125 -0.03 -13.05 1.35
CA VAL A 125 -1.26 -12.93 2.14
C VAL A 125 -0.87 -13.04 3.61
N LYS A 126 -1.20 -12.02 4.41
CA LYS A 126 -0.82 -11.97 5.83
C LYS A 126 0.67 -12.28 6.07
N GLY A 127 1.53 -11.70 5.22
CA GLY A 127 2.99 -11.88 5.27
C GLY A 127 3.52 -13.24 4.81
N ARG A 128 2.68 -14.16 4.31
CA ARG A 128 3.09 -15.43 3.72
C ARG A 128 3.00 -15.37 2.20
N ASN A 129 4.09 -15.70 1.51
CA ASN A 129 4.09 -15.74 0.04
C ASN A 129 3.15 -16.84 -0.46
N ALA A 130 2.30 -16.47 -1.41
CA ALA A 130 1.22 -17.32 -1.88
C ALA A 130 1.36 -17.64 -3.37
N ALA A 131 1.84 -16.68 -4.17
CA ALA A 131 2.05 -16.87 -5.59
C ALA A 131 3.22 -16.03 -6.12
N VAL A 132 3.75 -16.45 -7.27
CA VAL A 132 4.65 -15.64 -8.08
C VAL A 132 4.06 -15.55 -9.48
N VAL A 133 3.82 -14.35 -9.95
CA VAL A 133 3.14 -14.06 -11.22
C VAL A 133 4.03 -13.23 -12.12
N ALA A 134 3.71 -13.16 -13.42
CA ALA A 134 4.40 -12.24 -14.30
C ALA A 134 4.07 -10.78 -13.92
N GLU A 135 4.96 -9.85 -14.29
CA GLU A 135 4.80 -8.42 -14.00
C GLU A 135 3.50 -7.83 -14.57
N ASP A 136 3.10 -8.26 -15.77
CA ASP A 136 1.88 -7.85 -16.46
C ASP A 136 0.60 -8.47 -15.89
N GLU A 137 0.72 -9.50 -15.05
CA GLU A 137 -0.41 -10.18 -14.39
C GLU A 137 -0.60 -9.71 -12.94
N MET A 138 0.22 -8.78 -12.45
CA MET A 138 0.24 -8.36 -11.04
C MET A 138 -1.11 -7.85 -10.53
N VAL A 139 -1.78 -6.99 -11.31
CA VAL A 139 -3.06 -6.39 -10.92
C VAL A 139 -4.17 -7.43 -10.93
N ASP A 140 -4.22 -8.27 -11.96
CA ASP A 140 -5.20 -9.35 -12.08
C ASP A 140 -5.07 -10.34 -10.91
N ALA A 141 -3.83 -10.72 -10.58
CA ALA A 141 -3.56 -11.59 -9.43
C ALA A 141 -4.01 -10.95 -8.10
N LEU A 142 -3.78 -9.66 -7.89
CA LEU A 142 -4.28 -8.97 -6.69
C LEU A 142 -5.81 -9.03 -6.60
N VAL A 143 -6.50 -8.81 -7.72
CA VAL A 143 -7.97 -8.85 -7.76
C VAL A 143 -8.50 -10.24 -7.45
N GLU A 144 -7.96 -11.26 -8.13
CA GLU A 144 -8.35 -12.67 -7.92
C GLU A 144 -8.16 -13.08 -6.45
N TRP A 145 -6.99 -12.76 -5.88
CA TRP A 145 -6.69 -13.10 -4.50
C TRP A 145 -7.54 -12.31 -3.51
N ALA A 146 -7.85 -11.05 -3.78
CA ALA A 146 -8.73 -10.26 -2.93
C ALA A 146 -10.14 -10.84 -2.89
N GLU A 147 -10.69 -11.26 -4.04
CA GLU A 147 -12.00 -11.94 -4.11
C GLU A 147 -11.98 -13.29 -3.39
N LEU A 148 -10.91 -14.06 -3.57
CA LEU A 148 -10.74 -15.36 -2.92
C LEU A 148 -10.66 -15.21 -1.38
N ILE A 149 -9.85 -14.28 -0.89
CA ILE A 149 -9.72 -13.99 0.55
C ILE A 149 -11.05 -13.49 1.11
N HIS A 150 -11.76 -12.63 0.36
CA HIS A 150 -13.05 -12.10 0.80
C HIS A 150 -14.12 -13.19 0.92
N SER A 151 -14.15 -14.14 -0.02
CA SER A 151 -15.17 -15.21 -0.07
C SER A 151 -14.87 -16.38 0.86
N GLU A 152 -13.60 -16.77 1.01
CA GLU A 152 -13.23 -18.01 1.71
C GLU A 152 -12.34 -17.80 2.94
N GLY A 153 -11.78 -16.59 3.10
CA GLY A 153 -10.82 -16.27 4.15
C GLY A 153 -9.37 -16.59 3.77
N ALA A 154 -8.44 -15.87 4.41
CA ALA A 154 -7.01 -15.91 4.08
C ALA A 154 -6.37 -17.29 4.31
N GLU A 155 -6.73 -18.01 5.38
CA GLU A 155 -6.17 -19.35 5.65
C GLU A 155 -6.60 -20.38 4.61
N ALA A 156 -7.87 -20.34 4.18
CA ALA A 156 -8.38 -21.25 3.16
C ALA A 156 -7.72 -20.99 1.81
N ALA A 157 -7.54 -19.71 1.45
CA ALA A 157 -6.83 -19.32 0.23
C ALA A 157 -5.38 -19.83 0.24
N LEU A 158 -4.66 -19.66 1.35
CA LEU A 158 -3.27 -20.10 1.49
C LEU A 158 -3.12 -21.62 1.50
N ALA A 159 -4.10 -22.36 2.02
CA ALA A 159 -4.06 -23.83 2.01
C ALA A 159 -4.14 -24.44 0.60
N ARG A 160 -4.53 -23.65 -0.42
CA ARG A 160 -4.62 -24.09 -1.83
C ARG A 160 -3.29 -24.04 -2.57
N VAL A 161 -2.26 -23.42 -2.00
CA VAL A 161 -1.00 -23.12 -2.69
C VAL A 161 0.21 -23.63 -1.93
N ASP A 162 1.32 -23.84 -2.66
CA ASP A 162 2.61 -24.16 -2.07
C ASP A 162 3.32 -22.87 -1.64
N THR A 163 3.05 -22.43 -0.41
CA THR A 163 3.64 -21.21 0.16
C THR A 163 5.15 -21.32 0.33
N GLU A 164 5.69 -22.53 0.52
CA GLU A 164 7.14 -22.72 0.64
C GLU A 164 7.84 -22.50 -0.69
N LYS A 165 7.27 -22.99 -1.78
CA LYS A 165 7.79 -22.73 -3.14
C LYS A 165 7.76 -21.23 -3.44
N ALA A 166 6.64 -20.56 -3.17
CA ALA A 166 6.51 -19.12 -3.39
C ALA A 166 7.53 -18.32 -2.53
N ALA A 167 7.75 -18.75 -1.28
CA ALA A 167 8.76 -18.15 -0.39
C ALA A 167 10.19 -18.33 -0.93
N ARG A 168 10.55 -19.54 -1.38
CA ARG A 168 11.87 -19.82 -1.97
C ARG A 168 12.12 -18.98 -3.22
N GLU A 169 11.11 -18.80 -4.06
CA GLU A 169 11.25 -18.00 -5.28
C GLU A 169 11.41 -16.51 -5.00
N ALA A 170 10.70 -15.96 -4.01
CA ALA A 170 10.88 -14.58 -3.61
C ALA A 170 12.23 -14.33 -2.95
N GLU A 171 12.71 -15.22 -2.09
CA GLU A 171 14.03 -15.06 -1.48
C GLU A 171 15.14 -15.14 -2.52
N ARG A 172 15.00 -16.01 -3.53
CA ARG A 172 15.95 -16.07 -4.66
C ARG A 172 16.03 -14.73 -5.39
N ASP A 173 14.89 -14.15 -5.73
CA ASP A 173 14.86 -12.87 -6.44
C ASP A 173 15.32 -11.71 -5.56
N ARG A 174 15.01 -11.75 -4.26
CA ARG A 174 15.52 -10.81 -3.27
C ARG A 174 17.04 -10.82 -3.19
N GLN A 175 17.65 -12.00 -3.07
CA GLN A 175 19.10 -12.15 -3.03
C GLN A 175 19.74 -11.68 -4.34
N ARG A 176 19.12 -11.99 -5.47
CA ARG A 176 19.58 -11.53 -6.77
C ARG A 176 19.55 -10.01 -6.87
N LEU A 177 18.46 -9.38 -6.47
CA LEU A 177 18.32 -7.93 -6.53
C LEU A 177 19.35 -7.23 -5.64
N LEU A 178 19.59 -7.77 -4.44
CA LEU A 178 20.64 -7.28 -3.53
C LEU A 178 22.04 -7.44 -4.14
N ALA A 179 22.32 -8.55 -4.82
CA ALA A 179 23.60 -8.77 -5.47
C ALA A 179 23.84 -7.82 -6.65
N GLU A 180 22.80 -7.48 -7.42
CA GLU A 180 22.89 -6.60 -8.58
C GLU A 180 22.93 -5.11 -8.19
N GLN A 181 22.10 -4.69 -7.23
CA GLN A 181 21.97 -3.29 -6.83
C GLN A 181 22.87 -2.87 -5.66
N GLY A 182 23.40 -3.84 -4.90
CA GLY A 182 24.14 -3.59 -3.66
C GLY A 182 23.26 -3.10 -2.51
N ASP A 183 23.91 -2.77 -1.39
CA ASP A 183 23.24 -2.37 -0.14
C ASP A 183 22.81 -0.89 -0.10
N ASP A 184 23.51 0.01 -0.82
CA ASP A 184 23.24 1.45 -0.83
C ASP A 184 22.85 1.97 -2.23
N VAL A 185 21.61 1.70 -2.64
CA VAL A 185 21.10 2.11 -3.96
C VAL A 185 20.88 3.60 -4.14
N ASN A 186 20.87 4.35 -3.03
CA ASN A 186 20.62 5.79 -3.06
C ASN A 186 21.93 6.59 -2.97
N ASP A 187 23.09 5.92 -3.00
CA ASP A 187 24.42 6.52 -2.85
C ASP A 187 24.49 7.44 -1.62
N THR A 188 23.88 6.96 -0.54
CA THR A 188 23.68 7.70 0.71
C THR A 188 25.01 7.98 1.37
N GLY A 189 25.94 7.02 1.35
CA GLY A 189 27.29 7.17 1.88
C GLY A 189 28.06 8.33 1.24
N THR A 190 28.10 8.36 -0.10
CA THR A 190 28.79 9.42 -0.84
C THR A 190 28.16 10.79 -0.58
N ARG A 191 26.82 10.86 -0.51
CA ARG A 191 26.10 12.10 -0.18
C ARG A 191 26.37 12.58 1.25
N ILE A 192 26.38 11.68 2.23
CA ILE A 192 26.73 12.02 3.62
C ILE A 192 28.16 12.56 3.70
N ASP A 193 29.10 11.91 3.02
CA ASP A 193 30.49 12.37 2.98
C ASP A 193 30.63 13.75 2.34
N LEU A 194 29.86 14.03 1.28
CA LEU A 194 29.82 15.34 0.63
C LEU A 194 29.25 16.42 1.56
N ILE A 195 28.14 16.12 2.26
CA ILE A 195 27.54 17.02 3.26
C ILE A 195 28.55 17.32 4.38
N ARG A 196 29.26 16.30 4.88
CA ARG A 196 30.28 16.46 5.93
C ARG A 196 31.48 17.31 5.46
N ARG A 197 31.88 17.22 4.20
CA ARG A 197 32.96 18.03 3.62
C ARG A 197 32.57 19.50 3.40
N HIS A 198 31.30 19.78 3.14
CA HIS A 198 30.79 21.14 2.93
C HIS A 198 30.20 21.79 4.19
N GLY A 199 29.97 21.01 5.24
CA GLY A 199 29.52 21.48 6.56
C GLY A 199 30.64 21.80 7.56
N ALA A 200 31.91 21.71 7.13
CA ALA A 200 33.11 22.06 7.90
C ALA A 200 33.77 23.33 7.35
#